data_AF-A0A9W6MPK9-F1
#
_entry.id   AF-A0A9W6MPK9-F1
#
_cell.length_a   1.000
_cell.length_b   1.000
_cell.length_c   1.000
_cell.angle_alpha   90.00
_cell.angle_beta   90.00
_cell.angle_gamma   90.00
#
_symmetry.space_group_name_H-M   'P 1'
#
loop_
_entity.id
_entity.type
_entity.pdbx_description
1 polymer ?
#
loop_
_entity_poly.entity_id
_entity_poly.type
_entity_poly.pdbx_seq_one_letter_code
_entity_poly.pdbx_strand_id
1 'polypeptide(L)'
;MTSAVLYRWRLKPGRDAEFRDAWTEGTRRIHETCSSHGAALHCDEDGIYWSYALWPSEDARKTCFKENDWFSRDCFITMQDCIDERFEEIRLDAKSLVLSPPADRPELPVLTTDRLILRPLTMDDAEALFPAFADDDNMRYWSSAALEDLDAMRRYMRWNVEGDGARCWAFARAEAPHDALGWALLMDRREGTAEIGYIQRPDAAGSGYAREAVQAVLGHAFDTLGLRRLYADIDPDNAASIRLVEALGFQLEGRLREAWETHIGVRDSLIYGLTRSDWTS
;
A
#
# COMPACT_ATOMS: atom_id res chain seq x y z
N MET A 1 23.84 -10.98 -2.53
CA MET A 1 23.13 -11.39 -1.29
C MET A 1 22.93 -10.12 -0.49
N THR A 2 21.70 -9.90 -0.02
CA THR A 2 21.35 -8.75 0.81
C THR A 2 22.13 -8.81 2.12
N SER A 3 22.79 -7.72 2.50
CA SER A 3 23.49 -7.62 3.79
C SER A 3 22.71 -6.73 4.75
N ALA A 4 22.79 -7.07 6.04
CA ALA A 4 22.26 -6.24 7.12
C ALA A 4 23.41 -5.81 8.02
N VAL A 5 23.39 -4.55 8.45
CA VAL A 5 24.35 -4.01 9.42
C VAL A 5 23.59 -3.48 10.61
N LEU A 6 23.95 -3.94 11.80
CA LEU A 6 23.39 -3.50 13.07
C LEU A 6 24.34 -2.52 13.73
N TYR A 7 23.85 -1.31 13.95
CA TYR A 7 24.53 -0.22 14.64
C TYR A 7 23.90 0.01 15.99
N ARG A 8 24.72 0.40 16.96
CA ARG A 8 24.28 0.58 18.34
C ARG A 8 24.98 1.75 19.00
N TRP A 9 24.21 2.53 19.75
CA TRP A 9 24.69 3.73 20.42
C TRP A 9 24.03 3.93 21.77
N ARG A 10 24.77 4.49 22.72
CA ARG A 10 24.18 5.19 23.86
C ARG A 10 24.23 6.69 23.57
N LEU A 11 23.13 7.38 23.82
CA LEU A 11 23.06 8.83 23.62
C LEU A 11 23.39 9.58 24.90
N LYS A 12 23.86 10.83 24.75
CA LYS A 12 23.99 11.76 25.86
C LYS A 12 22.59 12.10 26.40
N PRO A 13 22.42 12.26 27.73
CA PRO A 13 21.11 12.55 28.32
C PRO A 13 20.42 13.77 27.69
N GLY A 14 19.16 13.61 27.28
CA GLY A 14 18.32 14.69 26.75
C GLY A 14 18.56 15.05 25.28
N ARG A 15 19.35 14.25 24.55
CA ARG A 15 19.65 14.46 23.12
C ARG A 15 18.83 13.55 22.19
N ASP A 16 17.86 12.83 22.74
CA ASP A 16 17.06 11.80 22.06
C ASP A 16 16.32 12.32 20.83
N ALA A 17 15.62 13.45 20.95
CA ALA A 17 14.84 14.03 19.85
C ALA A 17 15.76 14.51 18.72
N GLU A 18 16.82 15.25 19.08
CA GLU A 18 17.79 15.78 18.12
C GLU A 18 18.53 14.65 17.38
N PHE A 19 18.91 13.58 18.08
CA PHE A 19 19.51 12.41 17.45
C PHE A 19 18.54 11.73 16.47
N ARG A 20 17.26 11.56 16.86
CA ARG A 20 16.25 10.94 16.00
C ARG A 20 16.01 11.74 14.72
N ASP A 21 15.91 13.06 14.82
CA ASP A 21 15.69 13.95 13.67
C ASP A 21 16.90 13.88 12.72
N ALA A 22 18.10 13.98 13.27
CA ALA A 22 19.34 13.89 12.50
C ALA A 22 19.55 12.51 11.86
N TRP A 23 19.24 11.42 12.60
CA TRP A 23 19.29 10.04 12.08
C TRP A 23 18.28 9.82 10.95
N THR A 24 17.07 10.35 11.09
CA THR A 24 16.01 10.23 10.07
C THR A 24 16.45 10.92 8.78
N GLU A 25 16.98 12.14 8.89
CA GLU A 25 17.46 12.90 7.73
C GLU A 25 18.68 12.25 7.07
N GLY A 26 19.66 11.77 7.86
CA GLY A 26 20.84 11.07 7.35
C GLY A 26 20.48 9.78 6.61
N THR A 27 19.57 8.99 7.18
CA THR A 27 19.09 7.73 6.58
C THR A 27 18.34 7.98 5.28
N ARG A 28 17.44 8.99 5.25
CA ARG A 28 16.72 9.39 4.04
C ARG A 28 17.68 9.75 2.90
N ARG A 29 18.72 10.54 3.18
CA ARG A 29 19.73 10.91 2.17
C ARG A 29 20.52 9.72 1.66
N ILE A 30 20.92 8.79 2.54
CA ILE A 30 21.61 7.56 2.13
C ILE A 30 20.70 6.73 1.23
N HIS A 31 19.42 6.59 1.56
CA HIS A 31 18.44 5.87 0.75
C HIS A 31 18.32 6.50 -0.64
N GLU A 32 18.09 7.80 -0.73
CA GLU A 32 17.94 8.54 -2.00
C GLU A 32 19.21 8.52 -2.86
N THR A 33 20.39 8.55 -2.24
CA THR A 33 21.67 8.66 -2.98
C THR A 33 22.23 7.29 -3.37
N CYS A 34 22.02 6.27 -2.53
CA CYS A 34 22.73 5.00 -2.66
C CYS A 34 21.80 3.79 -2.82
N SER A 35 20.49 4.02 -2.98
CA SER A 35 19.49 2.96 -3.15
C SER A 35 19.58 1.87 -2.07
N SER A 36 19.88 2.26 -0.84
CA SER A 36 19.77 1.35 0.30
C SER A 36 18.32 0.86 0.39
N HIS A 37 18.06 -0.30 0.96
CA HIS A 37 16.69 -0.77 1.20
C HIS A 37 16.07 -0.11 2.46
N GLY A 38 16.61 1.02 2.93
CA GLY A 38 16.15 1.70 4.13
C GLY A 38 16.75 1.13 5.42
N ALA A 39 16.38 1.78 6.53
CA ALA A 39 16.83 1.43 7.87
C ALA A 39 15.72 1.71 8.89
N ALA A 40 15.81 1.03 10.04
CA ALA A 40 14.96 1.28 11.19
C ALA A 40 15.81 1.70 12.39
N LEU A 41 15.20 2.45 13.31
CA LEU A 41 15.80 2.88 14.57
C LEU A 41 14.89 2.47 15.73
N HIS A 42 15.48 1.88 16.76
CA HIS A 42 14.84 1.39 17.97
C HIS A 42 15.61 1.89 19.19
N CYS A 43 14.97 1.88 20.35
CA CYS A 43 15.62 2.10 21.64
C CYS A 43 15.13 1.01 22.59
N ASP A 44 16.05 0.36 23.32
CA ASP A 44 15.70 -0.70 24.27
C ASP A 44 15.46 -0.14 25.69
N GLU A 45 15.12 -1.04 26.62
CA GLU A 45 14.83 -0.70 28.01
C GLU A 45 16.05 -0.14 28.77
N ASP A 46 17.26 -0.42 28.28
CA ASP A 46 18.53 0.08 28.83
C ASP A 46 18.96 1.43 28.24
N GLY A 47 18.12 2.02 27.36
CA GLY A 47 18.40 3.28 26.68
C GLY A 47 19.45 3.16 25.57
N ILE A 48 19.73 1.95 25.09
CA ILE A 48 20.61 1.72 23.94
C ILE A 48 19.77 1.84 22.68
N TYR A 49 20.23 2.71 21.77
CA TYR A 49 19.67 2.84 20.45
C TYR A 49 20.22 1.77 19.52
N TRP A 50 19.33 1.08 18.81
CA TRP A 50 19.63 0.06 17.82
C TRP A 50 19.15 0.51 16.45
N SER A 51 19.99 0.38 15.44
CA SER A 51 19.56 0.58 14.05
C SER A 51 20.05 -0.56 13.18
N TYR A 52 19.19 -1.05 12.30
CA TYR A 52 19.62 -1.92 11.21
C TYR A 52 19.33 -1.26 9.87
N ALA A 53 20.28 -1.40 8.94
CA ALA A 53 20.12 -0.96 7.56
C ALA A 53 20.26 -2.16 6.61
N LEU A 54 19.39 -2.22 5.61
CA LEU A 54 19.41 -3.26 4.58
C LEU A 54 20.05 -2.74 3.30
N TRP A 55 20.91 -3.56 2.69
CA TRP A 55 21.66 -3.19 1.49
C TRP A 55 21.53 -4.25 0.40
N PRO A 56 21.47 -3.87 -0.89
CA PRO A 56 21.46 -4.81 -2.01
C PRO A 56 22.66 -5.77 -1.98
N SER A 57 23.82 -5.25 -1.57
CA SER A 57 25.05 -6.00 -1.31
C SER A 57 26.00 -5.21 -0.41
N GLU A 58 26.97 -5.90 0.18
CA GLU A 58 28.06 -5.25 0.94
C GLU A 58 28.91 -4.32 0.06
N ASP A 59 29.08 -4.65 -1.23
CA ASP A 59 29.83 -3.81 -2.17
C ASP A 59 29.08 -2.50 -2.46
N ALA A 60 27.75 -2.55 -2.60
CA ALA A 60 26.93 -1.35 -2.75
C ALA A 60 27.07 -0.41 -1.54
N ARG A 61 27.06 -0.98 -0.32
CA ARG A 61 27.30 -0.20 0.91
C ARG A 61 28.68 0.45 0.91
N LYS A 62 29.73 -0.32 0.60
CA LYS A 62 31.11 0.20 0.59
C LYS A 62 31.27 1.32 -0.42
N THR A 63 30.75 1.16 -1.64
CA THR A 63 30.78 2.19 -2.67
C THR A 63 30.09 3.46 -2.19
N CYS A 64 28.89 3.35 -1.61
CA CYS A 64 28.15 4.48 -1.07
C CYS A 64 28.97 5.31 -0.06
N PHE A 65 29.57 4.66 0.93
CA PHE A 65 30.35 5.36 1.96
C PHE A 65 31.73 5.82 1.49
N LYS A 66 32.25 5.26 0.39
CA LYS A 66 33.51 5.70 -0.22
C LYS A 66 33.33 6.94 -1.10
N GLU A 67 32.22 7.01 -1.83
CA GLU A 67 31.99 8.06 -2.84
C GLU A 67 31.30 9.30 -2.27
N ASN A 68 30.79 9.22 -1.05
CA ASN A 68 30.06 10.30 -0.41
C ASN A 68 30.69 10.68 0.92
N ASP A 69 30.94 11.97 1.09
CA ASP A 69 31.41 12.54 2.35
C ASP A 69 30.22 12.75 3.30
N TRP A 70 29.73 11.65 3.89
CA TRP A 70 28.58 11.67 4.79
C TRP A 70 28.88 12.42 6.09
N PHE A 71 30.09 12.25 6.63
CA PHE A 71 30.41 12.72 7.97
C PHE A 71 30.68 14.23 8.06
N SER A 72 30.78 14.93 6.92
CA SER A 72 30.80 16.40 6.89
C SER A 72 29.41 17.03 6.78
N ARG A 73 28.34 16.24 6.64
CA ARG A 73 26.98 16.75 6.58
C ARG A 73 26.44 17.02 7.99
N ASP A 74 25.68 18.10 8.12
CA ASP A 74 25.09 18.56 9.39
C ASP A 74 24.39 17.43 10.15
N CYS A 75 23.57 16.61 9.48
CA CYS A 75 22.87 15.50 10.13
C CYS A 75 23.83 14.47 10.77
N PHE A 76 24.91 14.08 10.09
CA PHE A 76 25.87 13.11 10.64
C PHE A 76 26.79 13.73 11.69
N ILE A 77 27.03 15.04 11.63
CA ILE A 77 27.72 15.80 12.68
C ILE A 77 26.83 15.85 13.92
N THR A 78 25.58 16.27 13.79
CA THR A 78 24.60 16.31 14.89
C THR A 78 24.41 14.94 15.53
N MET A 79 24.31 13.87 14.74
CA MET A 79 24.27 12.51 15.27
C MET A 79 25.52 12.18 16.11
N GLN A 80 26.71 12.52 15.61
CA GLN A 80 27.96 12.32 16.35
C GLN A 80 27.97 13.08 17.68
N ASP A 81 27.50 14.31 17.68
CA ASP A 81 27.45 15.15 18.88
C ASP A 81 26.48 14.64 19.93
N CYS A 82 25.41 13.94 19.52
CA CYS A 82 24.44 13.35 20.43
C CYS A 82 24.89 12.01 21.03
N ILE A 83 25.84 11.31 20.41
CA ILE A 83 26.29 10.00 20.88
C ILE A 83 27.26 10.14 22.06
N ASP A 84 27.01 9.38 23.12
CA ASP A 84 27.89 9.22 24.28
C ASP A 84 28.82 8.01 24.11
N GLU A 85 28.26 6.87 23.68
CA GLU A 85 29.00 5.63 23.48
C GLU A 85 28.64 4.98 22.13
N ARG A 86 29.65 4.51 21.41
CA ARG A 86 29.51 3.68 20.20
C ARG A 86 29.87 2.24 20.53
N PHE A 87 28.95 1.33 20.24
CA PHE A 87 29.25 -0.09 20.30
C PHE A 87 29.74 -0.59 18.95
N GLU A 88 30.38 -1.76 18.94
CA GLU A 88 30.87 -2.40 17.73
C GLU A 88 29.72 -2.71 16.75
N GLU A 89 29.95 -2.43 15.47
CA GLU A 89 29.06 -2.79 14.37
C GLU A 89 28.98 -4.31 14.23
N ILE A 90 27.76 -4.84 14.17
CA ILE A 90 27.55 -6.27 13.92
C ILE A 90 27.08 -6.44 12.48
N ARG A 91 27.82 -7.25 11.72
CA ARG A 91 27.48 -7.59 10.32
C ARG A 91 26.74 -8.91 10.26
N LEU A 92 25.63 -8.91 9.53
CA LEU A 92 24.76 -10.06 9.41
C LEU A 92 24.52 -10.38 7.93
N ASP A 93 24.62 -11.66 7.59
CA ASP A 93 24.20 -12.17 6.28
C ASP A 93 22.72 -12.54 6.34
N ALA A 94 21.88 -11.84 5.57
CA ALA A 94 20.44 -12.04 5.63
C ALA A 94 20.07 -13.36 4.93
N LYS A 95 19.77 -14.39 5.71
CA LYS A 95 19.37 -15.72 5.19
C LYS A 95 17.88 -15.80 4.83
N SER A 96 17.05 -15.00 5.48
CA SER A 96 15.61 -14.88 5.24
C SER A 96 15.15 -13.47 5.62
N LEU A 97 14.35 -12.85 4.75
CA LEU A 97 13.75 -11.53 4.95
C LEU A 97 12.25 -11.69 4.79
N VAL A 98 11.51 -11.60 5.89
CA VAL A 98 10.03 -11.64 5.88
C VAL A 98 9.43 -10.23 5.90
N LEU A 99 10.24 -9.23 6.26
CA LEU A 99 9.92 -7.82 6.17
C LEU A 99 10.48 -7.28 4.85
N SER A 100 9.60 -6.84 3.96
CA SER A 100 10.01 -6.10 2.78
C SER A 100 10.35 -4.66 3.19
N PRO A 101 11.46 -4.09 2.71
CA PRO A 101 11.67 -2.65 2.79
C PRO A 101 10.54 -1.91 2.06
N PRO A 102 10.20 -0.66 2.43
CA PRO A 102 9.26 0.13 1.66
C PRO A 102 9.78 0.18 0.24
N ALA A 103 9.06 -0.45 -0.68
CA ALA A 103 9.44 -0.43 -2.08
C ALA A 103 9.42 1.04 -2.53
N ASP A 104 10.41 1.41 -3.34
CA ASP A 104 10.32 2.60 -4.18
C ASP A 104 9.07 2.41 -5.05
N ARG A 105 7.94 2.94 -4.57
CA ARG A 105 6.63 2.61 -5.13
C ARG A 105 6.58 3.33 -6.47
N PRO A 106 6.54 2.62 -7.61
CA PRO A 106 6.31 3.31 -8.86
C PRO A 106 5.00 4.08 -8.71
N GLU A 107 5.04 5.37 -9.00
CA GLU A 107 3.90 6.26 -8.88
C GLU A 107 2.73 5.64 -9.63
N LEU A 108 1.59 5.53 -8.94
CA LEU A 108 0.43 4.88 -9.51
C LEU A 108 -0.06 5.73 -10.69
N PRO A 109 -0.16 5.17 -11.91
CA PRO A 109 -0.46 5.99 -13.07
C PRO A 109 -1.91 6.49 -13.04
N VAL A 110 -2.14 7.63 -13.69
CA VAL A 110 -3.50 8.07 -14.04
C VAL A 110 -3.96 7.26 -15.25
N LEU A 111 -5.10 6.59 -15.14
CA LEU A 111 -5.76 5.88 -16.23
C LEU A 111 -6.90 6.73 -16.77
N THR A 112 -7.09 6.73 -18.09
CA THR A 112 -8.20 7.43 -18.74
C THR A 112 -9.03 6.45 -19.54
N THR A 113 -10.31 6.74 -19.63
CA THR A 113 -11.32 6.01 -20.39
C THR A 113 -12.16 7.02 -21.18
N ASP A 114 -13.21 6.56 -21.86
CA ASP A 114 -14.10 7.43 -22.62
C ASP A 114 -14.81 8.46 -21.72
N ARG A 115 -15.20 8.07 -20.49
CA ARG A 115 -15.98 8.93 -19.58
C ARG A 115 -15.28 9.25 -18.27
N LEU A 116 -14.31 8.41 -17.86
CA LEU A 116 -13.69 8.48 -16.54
C LEU A 116 -12.20 8.79 -16.60
N ILE A 117 -11.76 9.47 -15.54
CA ILE A 117 -10.37 9.54 -15.10
C ILE A 117 -10.24 8.75 -13.81
N LEU A 118 -9.23 7.89 -13.75
CA LEU A 118 -8.85 7.11 -12.58
C LEU A 118 -7.48 7.61 -12.13
N ARG A 119 -7.43 8.26 -10.98
CA ARG A 119 -6.18 8.80 -10.42
C ARG A 119 -5.86 8.12 -9.09
N PRO A 120 -4.62 8.21 -8.60
CA PRO A 120 -4.28 7.74 -7.27
C PRO A 120 -5.26 8.29 -6.23
N LEU A 121 -5.75 7.40 -5.35
CA LEU A 121 -6.57 7.78 -4.22
C LEU A 121 -5.77 8.70 -3.29
N THR A 122 -6.39 9.81 -2.85
CA THR A 122 -5.79 10.69 -1.85
C THR A 122 -6.72 10.89 -0.66
N MET A 123 -6.20 11.44 0.43
CA MET A 123 -7.02 11.76 1.61
C MET A 123 -8.10 12.82 1.34
N ASP A 124 -7.94 13.63 0.29
CA ASP A 124 -8.90 14.66 -0.12
C ASP A 124 -10.16 14.07 -0.77
N ASP A 125 -10.17 12.76 -1.06
CA ASP A 125 -11.35 12.05 -1.59
C ASP A 125 -12.37 11.70 -0.52
N ALA A 126 -12.05 11.90 0.76
CA ALA A 126 -12.88 11.44 1.88
C ALA A 126 -14.31 11.97 1.80
N GLU A 127 -14.49 13.26 1.55
CA GLU A 127 -15.78 13.92 1.47
C GLU A 127 -16.62 13.40 0.29
N ALA A 128 -15.99 13.23 -0.88
CA ALA A 128 -16.66 12.75 -2.08
C ALA A 128 -17.05 11.27 -1.96
N LEU A 129 -16.23 10.45 -1.31
CA LEU A 129 -16.45 9.02 -1.17
C LEU A 129 -17.29 8.64 0.04
N PHE A 130 -17.36 9.47 1.08
CA PHE A 130 -18.11 9.17 2.30
C PHE A 130 -19.57 8.73 2.05
N PRO A 131 -20.34 9.31 1.11
CA PRO A 131 -21.67 8.80 0.79
C PRO A 131 -21.73 7.33 0.36
N ALA A 132 -20.65 6.78 -0.21
CA ALA A 132 -20.57 5.36 -0.54
C ALA A 132 -20.42 4.48 0.71
N PHE A 133 -19.74 4.98 1.74
CA PHE A 133 -19.41 4.23 2.95
C PHE A 133 -20.38 4.48 4.10
N ALA A 134 -21.15 5.57 4.06
CA ALA A 134 -22.18 5.89 5.05
C ALA A 134 -23.54 5.26 4.71
N ASP A 135 -23.68 4.67 3.52
CA ASP A 135 -24.94 4.07 3.06
C ASP A 135 -25.03 2.59 3.45
N ASP A 136 -26.04 2.24 4.26
CA ASP A 136 -26.25 0.89 4.79
C ASP A 136 -26.49 -0.14 3.67
N ASP A 137 -27.20 0.23 2.62
CA ASP A 137 -27.51 -0.69 1.51
C ASP A 137 -26.26 -0.96 0.67
N ASN A 138 -25.43 0.05 0.43
CA ASN A 138 -24.16 -0.08 -0.29
C ASN A 138 -23.12 -0.86 0.51
N MET A 139 -23.10 -0.68 1.84
CA MET A 139 -22.16 -1.36 2.75
C MET A 139 -22.66 -2.72 3.25
N ARG A 140 -23.91 -3.11 2.95
CA ARG A 140 -24.55 -4.35 3.42
C ARG A 140 -23.69 -5.61 3.23
N TYR A 141 -23.00 -5.71 2.10
CA TYR A 141 -22.16 -6.86 1.74
C TYR A 141 -20.66 -6.58 1.90
N TRP A 142 -20.32 -5.47 2.54
CA TRP A 142 -18.95 -5.15 2.91
C TRP A 142 -18.57 -5.86 4.21
N SER A 143 -17.26 -5.96 4.48
CA SER A 143 -16.76 -6.64 5.68
C SER A 143 -17.11 -5.92 7.00
N SER A 144 -17.45 -4.63 6.93
CA SER A 144 -17.87 -3.80 8.06
C SER A 144 -19.20 -3.11 7.79
N ALA A 145 -19.87 -2.64 8.86
CA ALA A 145 -21.03 -1.78 8.74
C ALA A 145 -20.68 -0.42 8.12
N ALA A 146 -21.71 0.36 7.79
CA ALA A 146 -21.55 1.73 7.32
C ALA A 146 -20.77 2.59 8.32
N LEU A 147 -20.00 3.53 7.79
CA LEU A 147 -19.18 4.46 8.56
C LEU A 147 -20.04 5.61 9.07
N GLU A 148 -19.85 5.96 10.34
CA GLU A 148 -20.69 6.92 11.05
C GLU A 148 -20.36 8.38 10.69
N ASP A 149 -19.09 8.67 10.38
CA ASP A 149 -18.61 10.03 10.13
C ASP A 149 -17.39 10.09 9.21
N LEU A 150 -17.03 11.32 8.81
CA LEU A 150 -15.86 11.59 7.97
C LEU A 150 -14.54 11.21 8.64
N ASP A 151 -14.45 11.18 9.96
CA ASP A 151 -13.22 10.78 10.64
C ASP A 151 -13.02 9.26 10.58
N ALA A 152 -14.10 8.49 10.68
CA ALA A 152 -14.11 7.06 10.41
C ALA A 152 -13.72 6.78 8.95
N MET A 153 -14.24 7.57 8.00
CA MET A 153 -13.82 7.49 6.60
C MET A 153 -12.32 7.75 6.43
N ARG A 154 -11.79 8.84 6.99
CA ARG A 154 -10.36 9.15 6.89
C ARG A 154 -9.48 8.07 7.54
N ARG A 155 -9.90 7.50 8.68
CA ARG A 155 -9.20 6.36 9.30
C ARG A 155 -9.20 5.13 8.38
N TYR A 156 -10.35 4.84 7.75
CA TYR A 156 -10.51 3.70 6.85
C TYR A 156 -9.68 3.86 5.56
N MET A 157 -9.68 5.05 4.95
CA MET A 157 -8.90 5.35 3.75
C MET A 157 -7.40 5.29 3.97
N ARG A 158 -6.93 5.65 5.18
CA ARG A 158 -5.51 5.72 5.51
C ARG A 158 -4.77 4.44 5.13
N TRP A 159 -5.36 3.28 5.35
CA TRP A 159 -4.75 2.00 4.96
C TRP A 159 -4.54 1.88 3.44
N ASN A 160 -5.49 2.36 2.64
CA ASN A 160 -5.42 2.28 1.18
C ASN A 160 -4.53 3.37 0.56
N VAL A 161 -4.42 4.53 1.22
CA VAL A 161 -3.59 5.66 0.76
C VAL A 161 -2.13 5.50 1.19
N GLU A 162 -1.91 5.19 2.48
CA GLU A 162 -0.59 5.18 3.12
C GLU A 162 -0.02 3.76 3.28
N GLY A 163 -0.83 2.71 3.14
CA GLY A 163 -0.40 1.33 3.30
C GLY A 163 0.27 0.73 2.05
N ASP A 164 1.14 -0.25 2.28
CA ASP A 164 1.96 -0.88 1.23
C ASP A 164 1.21 -1.97 0.42
N GLY A 165 0.02 -2.39 0.87
CA GLY A 165 -0.66 -3.58 0.36
C GLY A 165 -1.63 -3.39 -0.80
N ALA A 166 -2.06 -2.17 -1.10
CA ALA A 166 -3.13 -1.91 -2.07
C ALA A 166 -2.82 -0.75 -3.03
N ARG A 167 -2.84 -1.02 -4.34
CA ARG A 167 -2.84 -0.01 -5.40
C ARG A 167 -4.27 0.47 -5.60
N CYS A 168 -4.60 1.71 -5.23
CA CYS A 168 -5.98 2.21 -5.23
C CYS A 168 -6.15 3.46 -6.09
N TRP A 169 -7.16 3.44 -6.96
CA TRP A 169 -7.57 4.56 -7.79
C TRP A 169 -8.93 5.08 -7.37
N ALA A 170 -9.04 6.39 -7.15
CA ALA A 170 -10.32 7.08 -7.18
C ALA A 170 -10.73 7.29 -8.64
N PHE A 171 -11.96 6.93 -8.99
CA PHE A 171 -12.51 7.18 -10.32
C PHE A 171 -13.56 8.28 -10.28
N ALA A 172 -13.50 9.18 -11.26
CA ALA A 172 -14.38 10.33 -11.39
C ALA A 172 -14.69 10.59 -12.86
N ARG A 173 -15.73 11.38 -13.14
CA ARG A 173 -16.00 11.87 -14.50
C ARG A 173 -14.84 12.74 -14.98
N ALA A 174 -14.48 12.61 -16.25
CA ALA A 174 -13.35 13.35 -16.83
C ALA A 174 -13.49 14.89 -16.67
N GLU A 175 -14.71 15.40 -16.75
CA GLU A 175 -15.05 16.81 -16.56
C GLU A 175 -15.07 17.28 -15.09
N ALA A 176 -15.01 16.35 -14.13
CA ALA A 176 -15.03 16.62 -12.69
C ALA A 176 -14.06 15.70 -11.92
N PRO A 177 -12.74 15.79 -12.17
CA PRO A 177 -11.73 14.82 -11.66
C PRO A 177 -11.57 14.77 -10.13
N HIS A 178 -12.13 15.75 -9.42
CA HIS A 178 -12.10 15.84 -7.95
C HIS A 178 -13.41 15.39 -7.29
N ASP A 179 -14.47 15.10 -8.06
CA ASP A 179 -15.72 14.51 -7.55
C ASP A 179 -15.64 12.99 -7.71
N ALA A 180 -14.95 12.34 -6.78
CA ALA A 180 -14.77 10.89 -6.80
C ALA A 180 -16.15 10.19 -6.71
N LEU A 181 -16.45 9.39 -7.73
CA LEU A 181 -17.67 8.58 -7.79
C LEU A 181 -17.51 7.26 -7.04
N GLY A 182 -16.28 6.82 -6.81
CA GLY A 182 -15.94 5.55 -6.19
C GLY A 182 -14.45 5.28 -6.28
N TRP A 183 -14.05 4.08 -5.90
CA TRP A 183 -12.69 3.60 -6.10
C TRP A 183 -12.63 2.19 -6.67
N ALA A 184 -11.47 1.84 -7.21
CA ALA A 184 -11.08 0.48 -7.54
C ALA A 184 -9.66 0.23 -7.02
N LEU A 185 -9.41 -0.95 -6.47
CA LEU A 185 -8.12 -1.29 -5.87
C LEU A 185 -7.65 -2.68 -6.29
N LEU A 186 -6.34 -2.83 -6.36
CA LEU A 186 -5.64 -4.12 -6.47
C LEU A 186 -4.86 -4.36 -5.19
N MET A 187 -5.18 -5.44 -4.49
CA MET A 187 -4.45 -5.86 -3.30
C MET A 187 -3.51 -7.02 -3.65
N ASP A 188 -2.21 -6.85 -3.47
CA ASP A 188 -1.26 -7.91 -3.77
C ASP A 188 -1.41 -9.04 -2.73
N ARG A 189 -1.56 -10.27 -3.23
CA ARG A 189 -1.81 -11.45 -2.37
C ARG A 189 -0.71 -12.49 -2.50
N ARG A 190 -0.24 -12.72 -3.73
CA ARG A 190 0.90 -13.59 -4.07
C ARG A 190 1.64 -13.00 -5.27
N GLU A 191 2.83 -13.49 -5.54
CA GLU A 191 3.59 -13.07 -6.71
C GLU A 191 2.78 -13.28 -8.00
N GLY A 192 2.54 -12.18 -8.73
CA GLY A 192 1.74 -12.16 -9.96
C GLY A 192 0.25 -12.45 -9.76
N THR A 193 -0.29 -12.29 -8.54
CA THR A 193 -1.72 -12.46 -8.22
C THR A 193 -2.21 -11.40 -7.25
N ALA A 194 -3.28 -10.71 -7.63
CA ALA A 194 -3.92 -9.69 -6.80
C ALA A 194 -5.43 -9.91 -6.69
N GLU A 195 -6.00 -9.36 -5.64
CA GLU A 195 -7.45 -9.26 -5.46
C GLU A 195 -7.94 -7.91 -6.00
N ILE A 196 -9.03 -7.92 -6.76
CA ILE A 196 -9.71 -6.69 -7.19
C ILE A 196 -10.82 -6.36 -6.19
N GLY A 197 -10.86 -5.10 -5.74
CA GLY A 197 -11.94 -4.55 -4.93
C GLY A 197 -12.45 -3.24 -5.53
N TYR A 198 -13.73 -2.94 -5.35
CA TYR A 198 -14.32 -1.68 -5.82
C TYR A 198 -15.56 -1.31 -5.02
N ILE A 199 -15.83 -0.02 -4.97
CA ILE A 199 -17.07 0.54 -4.43
C ILE A 199 -17.39 1.81 -5.21
N GLN A 200 -18.67 2.15 -5.29
CA GLN A 200 -19.12 3.40 -5.87
C GLN A 200 -20.21 4.01 -5.01
N ARG A 201 -20.43 5.31 -5.15
CA ARG A 201 -21.56 5.99 -4.50
C ARG A 201 -22.89 5.48 -5.05
N PRO A 202 -23.95 5.46 -4.23
CA PRO A 202 -25.29 5.06 -4.67
C PRO A 202 -25.82 5.88 -5.85
N ASP A 203 -25.53 7.18 -5.91
CA ASP A 203 -25.98 8.08 -6.98
C ASP A 203 -25.28 7.86 -8.34
N ALA A 204 -24.15 7.13 -8.34
CA ALA A 204 -23.47 6.66 -9.55
C ALA A 204 -23.99 5.29 -10.04
N ALA A 205 -24.85 4.61 -9.27
CA ALA A 205 -25.35 3.29 -9.61
C ALA A 205 -26.17 3.27 -10.91
N GLY A 206 -26.12 2.13 -11.62
CA GLY A 206 -26.81 1.96 -12.90
C GLY A 206 -26.18 2.68 -14.10
N SER A 207 -25.21 3.58 -13.90
CA SER A 207 -24.58 4.36 -14.98
C SER A 207 -23.43 3.62 -15.72
N GLY A 208 -23.03 2.45 -15.20
CA GLY A 208 -21.93 1.64 -15.73
C GLY A 208 -20.53 2.13 -15.37
N TYR A 209 -20.40 3.14 -14.50
CA TYR A 209 -19.10 3.72 -14.14
C TYR A 209 -18.17 2.74 -13.42
N ALA A 210 -18.64 2.00 -12.41
CA ALA A 210 -17.82 0.97 -11.78
C ALA A 210 -17.31 -0.07 -12.78
N ARG A 211 -18.14 -0.50 -13.74
CA ARG A 211 -17.70 -1.48 -14.76
C ARG A 211 -16.57 -0.91 -15.62
N GLU A 212 -16.72 0.31 -16.11
CA GLU A 212 -15.70 0.99 -16.92
C GLU A 212 -14.40 1.22 -16.13
N ALA A 213 -14.51 1.65 -14.87
CA ALA A 213 -13.37 1.84 -13.98
C ALA A 213 -12.63 0.52 -13.71
N VAL A 214 -13.36 -0.54 -13.34
CA VAL A 214 -12.77 -1.85 -13.09
C VAL A 214 -12.11 -2.38 -14.37
N GLN A 215 -12.75 -2.26 -15.53
CA GLN A 215 -12.17 -2.68 -16.81
C GLN A 215 -10.83 -1.99 -17.10
N ALA A 216 -10.71 -0.69 -16.83
CA ALA A 216 -9.45 0.04 -16.98
C ALA A 216 -8.36 -0.48 -16.02
N VAL A 217 -8.72 -0.77 -14.77
CA VAL A 217 -7.80 -1.38 -13.79
C VAL A 217 -7.36 -2.78 -14.21
N LEU A 218 -8.25 -3.60 -14.76
CA LEU A 218 -7.91 -4.93 -15.30
C LEU A 218 -6.91 -4.80 -16.45
N GLY A 219 -7.15 -3.89 -17.39
CA GLY A 219 -6.21 -3.60 -18.49
C GLY A 219 -4.83 -3.22 -17.96
N HIS A 220 -4.75 -2.29 -17.02
CA HIS A 220 -3.48 -1.93 -16.40
C HIS A 220 -2.81 -3.11 -15.67
N ALA A 221 -3.57 -3.89 -14.91
CA ALA A 221 -3.09 -5.05 -14.16
C ALA A 221 -2.47 -6.12 -15.06
N PHE A 222 -3.12 -6.43 -16.17
CA PHE A 222 -2.64 -7.45 -17.10
C PHE A 222 -1.58 -6.90 -18.04
N ASP A 223 -1.81 -5.75 -18.68
CA ASP A 223 -0.98 -5.25 -19.79
C ASP A 223 0.25 -4.47 -19.32
N THR A 224 0.17 -3.81 -18.16
CA THR A 224 1.29 -3.03 -17.62
C THR A 224 2.00 -3.75 -16.47
N LEU A 225 1.24 -4.23 -15.48
CA LEU A 225 1.83 -4.89 -14.30
C LEU A 225 2.20 -6.35 -14.57
N GLY A 226 1.73 -6.94 -15.67
CA GLY A 226 2.04 -8.33 -16.04
C GLY A 226 1.51 -9.36 -15.05
N LEU A 227 0.44 -9.05 -14.32
CA LEU A 227 -0.18 -10.00 -13.40
C LEU A 227 -0.69 -11.21 -14.20
N ARG A 228 -0.48 -12.42 -13.67
CA ARG A 228 -1.00 -13.64 -14.29
C ARG A 228 -2.48 -13.87 -13.98
N ARG A 229 -2.94 -13.34 -12.85
CA ARG A 229 -4.25 -13.66 -12.29
C ARG A 229 -4.77 -12.54 -11.39
N LEU A 230 -6.08 -12.32 -11.49
CA LEU A 230 -6.87 -11.56 -10.54
C LEU A 230 -8.00 -12.43 -9.98
N TYR A 231 -8.46 -12.09 -8.78
CA TYR A 231 -9.68 -12.68 -8.23
C TYR A 231 -10.50 -11.64 -7.46
N ALA A 232 -11.79 -11.90 -7.30
CA ALA A 232 -12.71 -11.12 -6.46
C ALA A 232 -13.35 -12.06 -5.43
N ASP A 233 -13.42 -11.60 -4.18
CA ASP A 233 -14.20 -12.23 -3.10
C ASP A 233 -15.52 -11.48 -2.95
N ILE A 234 -16.63 -12.18 -3.20
CA ILE A 234 -17.96 -11.57 -3.28
C ILE A 234 -18.96 -12.36 -2.44
N ASP A 235 -19.72 -11.66 -1.59
CA ASP A 235 -20.85 -12.26 -0.87
C ASP A 235 -21.88 -12.84 -1.87
N PRO A 236 -22.38 -14.09 -1.67
CA PRO A 236 -23.33 -14.73 -2.58
C PRO A 236 -24.62 -13.93 -2.86
N ASP A 237 -25.04 -13.07 -1.94
CA ASP A 237 -26.25 -12.26 -2.08
C ASP A 237 -25.98 -10.91 -2.77
N ASN A 238 -24.70 -10.58 -3.05
CA ASN A 238 -24.31 -9.37 -3.78
C ASN A 238 -24.44 -9.56 -5.31
N ALA A 239 -25.69 -9.66 -5.78
CA ALA A 239 -26.00 -9.88 -7.19
C ALA A 239 -25.47 -8.75 -8.11
N ALA A 240 -25.30 -7.53 -7.61
CA ALA A 240 -24.75 -6.43 -8.40
C ALA A 240 -23.27 -6.64 -8.70
N SER A 241 -22.48 -7.00 -7.69
CA SER A 241 -21.05 -7.28 -7.84
C SER A 241 -20.80 -8.53 -8.69
N ILE A 242 -21.59 -9.60 -8.48
CA ILE A 242 -21.55 -10.83 -9.28
C ILE A 242 -21.75 -10.52 -10.77
N ARG A 243 -22.82 -9.79 -11.12
CA ARG A 243 -23.09 -9.42 -12.52
C ARG A 243 -21.97 -8.57 -13.12
N LEU A 244 -21.33 -7.70 -12.34
CA LEU A 244 -20.24 -6.86 -12.81
C LEU A 244 -19.03 -7.72 -13.19
N VAL A 245 -18.55 -8.58 -12.29
CA VAL A 245 -17.36 -9.39 -12.57
C VAL A 245 -17.60 -10.41 -13.68
N GLU A 246 -18.77 -11.05 -13.73
CA GLU A 246 -19.14 -11.97 -14.81
C GLU A 246 -19.17 -11.25 -16.16
N ALA A 247 -19.69 -10.03 -16.22
CA ALA A 247 -19.68 -9.20 -17.43
C ALA A 247 -18.28 -8.71 -17.84
N LEU A 248 -17.29 -8.82 -16.96
CA LEU A 248 -15.87 -8.57 -17.23
C LEU A 248 -15.08 -9.86 -17.50
N GLY A 249 -15.77 -11.00 -17.61
CA GLY A 249 -15.17 -12.28 -17.99
C GLY A 249 -14.69 -13.13 -16.81
N PHE A 250 -14.85 -12.68 -15.57
CA PHE A 250 -14.50 -13.51 -14.42
C PHE A 250 -15.37 -14.77 -14.39
N GLN A 251 -14.76 -15.88 -13.97
CA GLN A 251 -15.40 -17.18 -13.82
C GLN A 251 -15.52 -17.55 -12.34
N LEU A 252 -16.64 -18.14 -11.93
CA LEU A 252 -16.79 -18.68 -10.58
C LEU A 252 -15.87 -19.89 -10.39
N GLU A 253 -14.97 -19.83 -9.42
CA GLU A 253 -14.02 -20.91 -9.13
C GLU A 253 -14.38 -21.72 -7.89
N GLY A 254 -15.09 -21.09 -6.94
CA GLY A 254 -15.45 -21.78 -5.72
C GLY A 254 -16.32 -20.95 -4.79
N ARG A 255 -16.89 -21.67 -3.82
CA ARG A 255 -17.62 -21.10 -2.69
C ARG A 255 -16.94 -21.54 -1.40
N LEU A 256 -16.44 -20.57 -0.64
CA LEU A 256 -15.91 -20.80 0.69
C LEU A 256 -17.05 -20.64 1.68
N ARG A 257 -17.37 -21.72 2.41
CA ARG A 257 -18.47 -21.73 3.39
C ARG A 257 -17.99 -21.10 4.69
N GLU A 258 -18.82 -20.25 5.28
CA GLU A 258 -18.56 -19.57 6.56
C GLU A 258 -17.19 -18.87 6.58
N ALA A 259 -16.82 -18.26 5.46
CA ALA A 259 -15.51 -17.66 5.25
C ALA A 259 -15.30 -16.38 6.07
N TRP A 260 -16.38 -15.64 6.32
CA TRP A 260 -16.35 -14.36 7.02
C TRP A 260 -17.39 -14.31 8.13
N GLU A 261 -17.04 -13.67 9.25
CA GLU A 261 -18.00 -13.10 10.18
C GLU A 261 -18.03 -11.58 9.94
N THR A 262 -19.16 -11.08 9.44
CA THR A 262 -19.35 -9.65 9.11
C THR A 262 -20.39 -9.03 10.03
N HIS A 263 -20.65 -7.73 9.85
CA HIS A 263 -21.69 -7.01 10.57
C HIS A 263 -23.13 -7.54 10.31
N ILE A 264 -23.34 -8.37 9.28
CA ILE A 264 -24.63 -9.05 9.01
C ILE A 264 -24.61 -10.55 9.37
N GLY A 265 -23.59 -11.01 10.11
CA GLY A 265 -23.44 -12.39 10.59
C GLY A 265 -22.42 -13.20 9.80
N VAL A 266 -22.46 -14.53 9.95
CA VAL A 266 -21.57 -15.46 9.25
C VAL A 266 -21.98 -15.57 7.78
N ARG A 267 -21.03 -15.35 6.87
CA ARG A 267 -21.23 -15.29 5.43
C ARG A 267 -20.28 -16.24 4.69
N ASP A 268 -20.76 -16.70 3.54
CA ASP A 268 -19.95 -17.41 2.57
C ASP A 268 -19.26 -16.43 1.62
N SER A 269 -18.24 -16.90 0.91
CA SER A 269 -17.55 -16.14 -0.15
C SER A 269 -17.62 -16.87 -1.47
N LEU A 270 -18.06 -16.19 -2.52
CA LEU A 270 -17.86 -16.63 -3.90
C LEU A 270 -16.54 -16.07 -4.41
N ILE A 271 -15.65 -16.98 -4.84
CA ILE A 271 -14.36 -16.60 -5.42
C ILE A 271 -14.50 -16.64 -6.94
N TYR A 272 -14.41 -15.46 -7.53
CA TYR A 272 -14.41 -15.27 -8.98
C TYR A 272 -12.97 -15.02 -9.45
N GLY A 273 -12.51 -15.78 -10.44
CA GLY A 273 -11.17 -15.66 -11.00
C GLY A 273 -11.17 -15.11 -12.42
N LEU A 274 -10.14 -14.34 -12.75
CA LEU A 274 -9.83 -13.91 -14.11
C LEU A 274 -8.33 -14.09 -14.36
N THR A 275 -7.97 -14.88 -15.36
CA THR A 275 -6.57 -15.08 -15.74
C THR A 275 -6.19 -14.23 -16.93
N ARG A 276 -4.88 -14.07 -17.16
CA ARG A 276 -4.37 -13.37 -18.34
C ARG A 276 -4.90 -13.97 -19.66
N SER A 277 -5.17 -15.27 -19.71
CA SER A 277 -5.71 -15.92 -20.91
C SER A 277 -7.21 -15.69 -21.11
N ASP A 278 -7.96 -15.42 -20.04
CA ASP A 278 -9.38 -15.08 -20.12
C ASP A 278 -9.57 -13.62 -20.55
N TRP A 279 -8.56 -12.77 -20.29
CA TRP A 279 -8.59 -11.35 -20.61
C TRP A 279 -8.45 -11.10 -22.11
N THR A 280 -9.56 -10.72 -22.74
CA THR A 280 -9.62 -10.18 -24.10
C THR A 280 -9.83 -8.68 -24.01
N SER A 281 -8.83 -7.87 -24.37
CA SER A 281 -8.89 -6.41 -24.28
C SER A 281 -10.01 -5.80 -25.10
#